data_AF-A0A2A6REN0-F1
#
_entry.id   AF-A0A2A6REN0-F1
#
_cell.length_a   1.000
_cell.length_b   1.000
_cell.length_c   1.000
_cell.angle_alpha   90.00
_cell.angle_beta   90.00
_cell.angle_gamma   90.00
#
_symmetry.space_group_name_H-M   'P 1'
#
loop_
_entity.id
_entity.type
_entity.pdbx_description
1 polymer ?
#
loop_
_entity_poly.entity_id
_entity_poly.type
_entity_poly.pdbx_seq_one_letter_code
_entity_poly.pdbx_strand_id
1 'polypeptide(L)'
;MSTTTAPVATPSRAAMHQVAPLTDLLHLETYGHILQIGTLPFFEQVNKHDLPADSYIALLHGLDPIYEALDEAVSHVMLPEVRSVMSAAHLVKRPLLAQDKAAFAQQQFLNPPAVQLWSQIVAEQIRLRGQRSPLSLLGTAYVLAIWNMGGEGLFNELAQALRLQGAQGLSYLASFDSWGAAHWHQFAGALNSLNLDSIQRQHILLGADEAVQGITQLIDLVYPLSDSPTSYIPREITLRDGSVTIPHDMREVRAMLRAGDRYWRLFPYVELRYGRKGHGFEWGDGIVMARLAAVSADAANEETDWTVRMIGARGIPMWSPECYMLLLYEDAVQALPERAESLRPLYEGALRLANWRRTVLSDELLQEFDRRFANRVGPEWNARLPHVGGFIAAAVATERVGIERAIESLTKWMTDPQRFPPTWIEAFHKTMEEAKAQI
;
A
#
# COMPACT_ATOMS: atom_id res chain seq x y z
N MET A 1 -57.27 14.82 7.53
CA MET A 1 -55.91 15.30 7.85
C MET A 1 -54.98 14.08 7.79
N SER A 2 -54.41 13.82 6.62
CA SER A 2 -53.45 12.73 6.43
C SER A 2 -52.06 13.35 6.41
N THR A 3 -51.28 13.09 7.45
CA THR A 3 -49.88 13.49 7.54
C THR A 3 -49.04 12.54 6.70
N THR A 4 -48.71 12.97 5.48
CA THR A 4 -47.71 12.35 4.63
C THR A 4 -46.33 12.61 5.25
N THR A 5 -45.80 11.63 5.98
CA THR A 5 -44.40 11.63 6.42
C THR A 5 -43.50 11.42 5.21
N ALA A 6 -42.74 12.46 4.87
CA ALA A 6 -41.71 12.38 3.84
C ALA A 6 -40.65 11.31 4.23
N PRO A 7 -40.12 10.55 3.27
CA PRO A 7 -39.08 9.57 3.54
C PRO A 7 -37.82 10.29 4.03
N VAL A 8 -37.34 9.87 5.20
CA VAL A 8 -36.05 10.32 5.75
C VAL A 8 -34.95 9.90 4.77
N ALA A 9 -34.23 10.88 4.23
CA ALA A 9 -33.14 10.63 3.31
C ALA A 9 -32.07 9.77 4.01
N THR A 10 -31.72 8.63 3.40
CA THR A 10 -30.63 7.78 3.87
C THR A 10 -29.34 8.62 3.90
N PRO A 11 -28.64 8.73 5.04
CA PRO A 11 -27.41 9.50 5.11
C PRO A 11 -26.40 8.98 4.09
N SER A 12 -25.66 9.89 3.46
CA SER A 12 -24.60 9.51 2.52
C SER A 12 -23.53 8.67 3.24
N ARG A 13 -22.81 7.81 2.52
CA ARG A 13 -21.71 7.01 3.07
C ARG A 13 -20.69 7.87 3.84
N ALA A 14 -20.46 9.11 3.39
CA ALA A 14 -19.60 10.07 4.07
C ALA A 14 -20.17 10.52 5.44
N ALA A 15 -21.49 10.70 5.56
CA ALA A 15 -22.15 11.02 6.82
C ALA A 15 -22.17 9.84 7.80
N MET A 16 -22.27 8.59 7.30
CA MET A 16 -22.17 7.38 8.13
C MET A 16 -20.77 7.21 8.74
N HIS A 17 -19.71 7.58 8.02
CA HIS A 17 -18.32 7.45 8.49
C HIS A 17 -17.98 8.38 9.68
N GLN A 18 -18.77 9.43 9.92
CA GLN A 18 -18.53 10.37 11.03
C GLN A 18 -19.19 9.95 12.35
N VAL A 19 -20.23 9.11 12.31
CA VAL A 19 -21.03 8.77 13.51
C VAL A 19 -20.75 7.35 14.02
N ALA A 20 -20.30 6.44 13.14
CA ALA A 20 -20.04 5.05 13.53
C ALA A 20 -18.78 4.91 14.43
N PRO A 21 -18.78 3.96 15.39
CA PRO A 21 -17.58 3.52 16.06
C PRO A 21 -16.49 3.15 15.05
N LEU A 22 -15.25 3.55 15.34
CA LEU A 22 -14.12 3.29 14.45
C LEU A 22 -13.90 1.80 14.22
N THR A 23 -14.12 0.96 15.25
CA THR A 23 -14.01 -0.49 15.14
C THR A 23 -15.03 -1.09 14.16
N ASP A 24 -16.23 -0.51 14.07
CA ASP A 24 -17.27 -1.01 13.16
C ASP A 24 -16.90 -0.69 11.71
N LEU A 25 -16.34 0.51 11.47
CA LEU A 25 -15.81 0.90 10.17
C LEU A 25 -14.63 0.01 9.75
N LEU A 26 -13.70 -0.22 10.67
CA LEU A 26 -12.56 -1.08 10.42
C LEU A 26 -13.01 -2.51 10.13
N HIS A 27 -13.92 -3.06 10.93
CA HIS A 27 -14.51 -4.37 10.69
C HIS A 27 -15.14 -4.46 9.30
N LEU A 28 -16.01 -3.50 8.94
CA LEU A 28 -16.67 -3.48 7.64
C LEU A 28 -15.67 -3.45 6.47
N GLU A 29 -14.60 -2.67 6.57
CA GLU A 29 -13.60 -2.52 5.50
C GLU A 29 -12.64 -3.72 5.43
N THR A 30 -12.36 -4.42 6.54
CA THR A 30 -11.45 -5.58 6.54
C THR A 30 -12.15 -6.93 6.44
N TYR A 31 -13.45 -7.02 6.72
CA TYR A 31 -14.18 -8.29 6.84
C TYR A 31 -14.06 -9.18 5.60
N GLY A 32 -14.21 -8.60 4.40
CA GLY A 32 -14.09 -9.34 3.15
C GLY A 32 -12.71 -10.00 2.97
N HIS A 33 -11.64 -9.28 3.29
CA HIS A 33 -10.27 -9.81 3.23
C HIS A 33 -10.03 -10.88 4.30
N ILE A 34 -10.53 -10.66 5.52
CA ILE A 34 -10.41 -11.65 6.61
C ILE A 34 -11.11 -12.96 6.25
N LEU A 35 -12.29 -12.91 5.62
CA LEU A 35 -12.94 -14.12 5.11
C LEU A 35 -12.11 -14.83 4.04
N GLN A 36 -11.47 -14.07 3.13
CA GLN A 36 -10.59 -14.65 2.11
C GLN A 36 -9.38 -15.35 2.72
N ILE A 37 -8.80 -14.81 3.79
CA ILE A 37 -7.69 -15.47 4.52
C ILE A 37 -8.08 -16.89 4.92
N GLY A 38 -9.28 -17.09 5.49
CA GLY A 38 -9.77 -18.41 5.89
C GLY A 38 -9.97 -19.40 4.74
N THR A 39 -9.98 -18.92 3.49
CA THR A 39 -10.10 -19.76 2.28
C THR A 39 -8.75 -20.10 1.64
N LEU A 40 -7.64 -19.59 2.19
CA LEU A 40 -6.31 -19.84 1.63
C LEU A 40 -5.92 -21.32 1.78
N PRO A 41 -5.13 -21.88 0.82
CA PRO A 41 -4.68 -23.27 0.86
C PRO A 41 -4.00 -23.68 2.17
N PHE A 42 -3.32 -22.74 2.85
CA PHE A 42 -2.76 -22.93 4.18
C PHE A 42 -3.81 -23.46 5.18
N PHE A 43 -4.95 -22.78 5.30
CA PHE A 43 -6.01 -23.17 6.26
C PHE A 43 -6.76 -24.42 5.82
N GLU A 44 -6.85 -24.68 4.52
CA GLU A 44 -7.37 -25.95 4.02
C GLU A 44 -6.55 -27.13 4.54
N GLN A 45 -5.22 -27.02 4.57
CA GLN A 45 -4.35 -28.08 5.10
C GLN A 45 -4.36 -28.18 6.62
N VAL A 46 -4.51 -27.04 7.32
CA VAL A 46 -4.73 -27.04 8.77
C VAL A 46 -5.98 -27.87 9.11
N ASN A 47 -7.09 -27.63 8.43
CA ASN A 47 -8.35 -28.37 8.63
C ASN A 47 -8.27 -29.85 8.23
N LYS A 48 -7.35 -30.21 7.31
CA LYS A 48 -7.06 -31.61 6.94
C LYS A 48 -6.07 -32.29 7.89
N HIS A 49 -5.50 -31.53 8.83
CA HIS A 49 -4.41 -31.95 9.71
C HIS A 49 -3.17 -32.48 8.95
N ASP A 50 -2.87 -31.88 7.80
CA ASP A 50 -1.77 -32.27 6.92
C ASP A 50 -0.86 -31.08 6.54
N LEU A 51 -0.84 -30.04 7.37
CA LEU A 51 0.03 -28.89 7.16
C LEU A 51 1.51 -29.28 7.42
N PRO A 52 2.43 -29.03 6.49
CA PRO A 52 3.85 -29.19 6.74
C PRO A 52 4.36 -28.24 7.82
N ALA A 53 5.22 -28.73 8.72
CA ALA A 53 5.80 -27.89 9.78
C ALA A 53 6.55 -26.67 9.22
N ASP A 54 7.27 -26.83 8.11
CA ASP A 54 8.00 -25.75 7.45
C ASP A 54 7.09 -24.58 7.04
N SER A 55 5.82 -24.83 6.69
CA SER A 55 4.86 -23.77 6.37
C SER A 55 4.51 -22.92 7.58
N TYR A 56 4.32 -23.57 8.74
CA TYR A 56 4.07 -22.83 9.98
C TYR A 56 5.32 -22.10 10.47
N ILE A 57 6.50 -22.72 10.37
CA ILE A 57 7.78 -22.06 10.69
C ILE A 57 7.98 -20.83 9.78
N ALA A 58 7.71 -20.95 8.47
CA ALA A 58 7.77 -19.84 7.54
C ALA A 58 6.82 -18.70 7.94
N LEU A 59 5.61 -19.02 8.41
CA LEU A 59 4.68 -18.03 8.94
C LEU A 59 5.26 -17.29 10.16
N LEU A 60 5.83 -18.01 11.13
CA LEU A 60 6.48 -17.41 12.30
C LEU A 60 7.64 -16.48 11.91
N HIS A 61 8.46 -16.91 10.95
CA HIS A 61 9.56 -16.12 10.41
C HIS A 61 9.09 -14.89 9.63
N GLY A 62 7.97 -14.98 8.92
CA GLY A 62 7.39 -13.85 8.20
C GLY A 62 6.69 -12.83 9.11
N LEU A 63 6.11 -13.28 10.23
CA LEU A 63 5.44 -12.38 11.19
C LEU A 63 6.42 -11.58 12.05
N ASP A 64 7.59 -12.13 12.38
CA ASP A 64 8.54 -11.47 13.30
C ASP A 64 9.00 -10.07 12.80
N PRO A 65 9.41 -9.88 11.53
CA PRO A 65 9.74 -8.55 11.01
C PRO A 65 8.55 -7.57 11.03
N ILE A 66 7.33 -8.06 10.85
CA ILE A 66 6.11 -7.24 10.84
C ILE A 66 5.84 -6.70 12.25
N TYR A 67 5.88 -7.57 13.26
CA TYR A 67 5.74 -7.16 14.66
C TYR A 67 6.91 -6.26 15.11
N GLU A 68 8.14 -6.57 14.70
CA GLU A 68 9.30 -5.70 14.94
C GLU A 68 9.11 -4.29 14.40
N ALA A 69 8.68 -4.17 13.15
CA ALA A 69 8.46 -2.86 12.55
C ALA A 69 7.33 -2.09 13.24
N LEU A 70 6.26 -2.77 13.67
CA LEU A 70 5.20 -2.12 14.42
C LEU A 70 5.71 -1.62 15.79
N ASP A 71 6.39 -2.48 16.56
CA ASP A 71 6.96 -2.13 17.87
C ASP A 71 7.94 -0.94 17.74
N GLU A 72 8.84 -1.01 16.74
CA GLU A 72 9.81 0.04 16.43
C GLU A 72 9.09 1.34 16.04
N ALA A 73 8.16 1.30 15.08
CA ALA A 73 7.44 2.49 14.61
C ALA A 73 6.68 3.16 15.77
N VAL A 74 5.95 2.39 16.57
CA VAL A 74 5.18 2.89 17.72
C VAL A 74 6.10 3.53 18.76
N SER A 75 7.29 2.95 19.02
CA SER A 75 8.23 3.49 20.00
C SER A 75 8.74 4.91 19.66
N HIS A 76 8.74 5.27 18.38
CA HIS A 76 9.17 6.59 17.90
C HIS A 76 8.02 7.60 17.76
N VAL A 77 6.76 7.16 17.90
CA VAL A 77 5.59 8.03 17.72
C VAL A 77 5.25 8.76 19.03
N MET A 78 5.25 10.10 18.96
CA MET A 78 4.90 10.97 20.09
C MET A 78 3.41 11.33 20.17
N LEU A 79 2.62 10.93 19.17
CA LEU A 79 1.21 11.28 19.07
C LEU A 79 0.39 10.65 20.22
N PRO A 80 -0.29 11.44 21.08
CA PRO A 80 -0.98 10.94 22.26
C PRO A 80 -2.05 9.89 21.95
N GLU A 81 -2.78 10.05 20.85
CA GLU A 81 -3.81 9.13 20.37
C GLU A 81 -3.22 7.74 20.14
N VAL A 82 -2.09 7.66 19.42
CA VAL A 82 -1.40 6.40 19.15
C VAL A 82 -0.88 5.79 20.44
N ARG A 83 -0.21 6.57 21.28
CA ARG A 83 0.33 6.07 22.55
C ARG A 83 -0.75 5.58 23.51
N SER A 84 -1.90 6.24 23.56
CA SER A 84 -3.00 5.86 24.45
C SER A 84 -3.52 4.46 24.12
N VAL A 85 -3.69 4.15 22.84
CA VAL A 85 -4.16 2.84 22.37
C VAL A 85 -3.05 1.80 22.45
N MET A 86 -1.82 2.15 22.05
CA MET A 86 -0.69 1.23 21.97
C MET A 86 0.01 0.96 23.32
N SER A 87 -0.31 1.71 24.38
CA SER A 87 0.26 1.52 25.72
C SER A 87 -0.11 0.18 26.37
N ALA A 88 -1.05 -0.55 25.79
CA ALA A 88 -1.37 -1.91 26.22
C ALA A 88 -0.18 -2.86 25.92
N ALA A 89 0.54 -3.27 26.97
CA ALA A 89 1.70 -4.18 26.90
C ALA A 89 1.45 -5.50 26.16
N HIS A 90 0.18 -5.82 25.90
CA HIS A 90 -0.27 -7.11 25.41
C HIS A 90 -0.25 -7.25 23.87
N LEU A 91 0.08 -6.18 23.14
CA LEU A 91 0.31 -6.23 21.69
C LEU A 91 1.73 -6.70 21.32
N VAL A 92 2.62 -6.83 22.32
CA VAL A 92 4.00 -7.30 22.11
C VAL A 92 4.00 -8.83 21.92
N LYS A 93 4.16 -9.28 20.67
CA LYS A 93 4.13 -10.72 20.32
C LYS A 93 5.49 -11.33 20.00
N ARG A 94 6.53 -10.51 19.79
CA ARG A 94 7.86 -10.99 19.41
C ARG A 94 8.47 -12.03 20.36
N PRO A 95 8.37 -11.90 21.70
CA PRO A 95 8.89 -12.92 22.61
C PRO A 95 8.22 -14.29 22.41
N LEU A 96 6.91 -14.30 22.10
CA LEU A 96 6.15 -15.53 21.83
C LEU A 96 6.57 -16.15 20.49
N LEU A 97 6.74 -15.33 19.46
CA LEU A 97 7.27 -15.79 18.16
C LEU A 97 8.69 -16.36 18.30
N ALA A 98 9.54 -15.73 19.12
CA ALA A 98 10.88 -16.22 19.39
C ALA A 98 10.87 -17.56 20.14
N GLN A 99 9.97 -17.73 21.11
CA GLN A 99 9.76 -18.98 21.82
C GLN A 99 9.31 -20.11 20.87
N ASP A 100 8.38 -19.81 19.97
CA ASP A 100 7.88 -20.80 19.01
C ASP A 100 8.95 -21.17 17.99
N LYS A 101 9.68 -20.19 17.43
CA LYS A 101 10.84 -20.47 16.56
C LYS A 101 11.89 -21.34 17.25
N ALA A 102 12.16 -21.11 18.54
CA ALA A 102 13.09 -21.92 19.32
C ALA A 102 12.61 -23.37 19.50
N ALA A 103 11.31 -23.60 19.59
CA ALA A 103 10.74 -24.95 19.67
C ALA A 103 10.99 -25.77 18.40
N PHE A 104 11.13 -25.11 17.23
CA PHE A 104 11.42 -25.76 15.95
C PHE A 104 12.91 -25.71 15.57
N ALA A 105 13.81 -25.24 16.43
CA ALA A 105 15.22 -25.01 16.08
C ALA A 105 15.99 -26.27 15.64
N GLN A 106 15.49 -27.47 15.97
CA GLN A 106 16.10 -28.73 15.53
C GLN A 106 15.70 -29.13 14.10
N GLN A 107 14.69 -28.50 13.52
CA GLN A 107 14.27 -28.76 12.14
C GLN A 107 15.19 -27.99 11.18
N GLN A 108 15.61 -28.65 10.11
CA GLN A 108 16.38 -28.01 9.04
C GLN A 108 15.43 -27.17 8.18
N PHE A 109 15.14 -25.96 8.65
CA PHE A 109 14.30 -25.00 7.95
C PHE A 109 15.16 -23.97 7.21
N LEU A 110 14.95 -23.86 5.90
CA LEU A 110 15.46 -22.75 5.10
C LEU A 110 14.31 -21.78 4.85
N ASN A 111 14.45 -20.55 5.35
CA ASN A 111 13.42 -19.54 5.19
C ASN A 111 13.17 -19.26 3.70
N PRO A 112 11.95 -19.46 3.17
CA PRO A 112 11.67 -19.23 1.77
C PRO A 112 12.00 -17.77 1.40
N PRO A 113 12.79 -17.53 0.33
CA PRO A 113 13.20 -16.17 -0.03
C PRO A 113 12.01 -15.22 -0.27
N ALA A 114 10.89 -15.74 -0.81
CA ALA A 114 9.68 -14.94 -1.02
C ALA A 114 9.02 -14.48 0.29
N VAL A 115 8.96 -15.37 1.29
CA VAL A 115 8.44 -15.06 2.63
C VAL A 115 9.32 -14.02 3.32
N GLN A 116 10.64 -14.19 3.25
CA GLN A 116 11.60 -13.22 3.79
C GLN A 116 11.44 -11.85 3.13
N LEU A 117 11.37 -11.80 1.81
CA LEU A 117 11.25 -10.56 1.07
C LEU A 117 9.93 -9.84 1.37
N TRP A 118 8.81 -10.57 1.30
CA TRP A 118 7.48 -10.01 1.54
C TRP A 118 7.31 -9.49 2.97
N SER A 119 7.75 -10.24 3.97
CA SER A 119 7.72 -9.79 5.36
C SER A 119 8.51 -8.49 5.58
N GLN A 120 9.65 -8.34 4.92
CA GLN A 120 10.44 -7.10 4.98
C GLN A 120 9.77 -5.93 4.26
N ILE A 121 9.03 -6.18 3.18
CA ILE A 121 8.24 -5.15 2.48
C ILE A 121 7.14 -4.63 3.40
N VAL A 122 6.35 -5.52 3.99
CA VAL A 122 5.29 -5.14 4.93
C VAL A 122 5.89 -4.41 6.13
N ALA A 123 7.02 -4.90 6.67
CA ALA A 123 7.74 -4.24 7.75
C ALA A 123 8.18 -2.82 7.38
N GLU A 124 8.75 -2.61 6.20
CA GLU A 124 9.17 -1.29 5.76
C GLU A 124 7.99 -0.34 5.50
N GLN A 125 6.89 -0.84 4.95
CA GLN A 125 5.64 -0.07 4.82
C GLN A 125 5.15 0.41 6.19
N ILE A 126 5.16 -0.44 7.21
CA ILE A 126 4.80 -0.06 8.59
C ILE A 126 5.71 1.06 9.12
N ARG A 127 7.03 0.96 8.90
CA ARG A 127 7.98 2.02 9.32
C ARG A 127 7.69 3.35 8.63
N LEU A 128 7.49 3.33 7.30
CA LEU A 128 7.18 4.53 6.52
C LEU A 128 5.85 5.16 6.96
N ARG A 129 4.84 4.33 7.23
CA ARG A 129 3.55 4.76 7.79
C ARG A 129 3.74 5.43 9.16
N GLY A 130 4.54 4.84 10.05
CA GLY A 130 4.86 5.43 11.35
C GLY A 130 5.50 6.81 11.26
N GLN A 131 6.26 7.11 10.20
CA GLN A 131 6.85 8.41 9.96
C GLN A 131 5.88 9.43 9.35
N ARG A 132 4.98 8.99 8.44
CA ARG A 132 4.11 9.89 7.65
C ARG A 132 2.75 10.13 8.25
N SER A 133 2.12 9.06 8.69
CA SER A 133 0.77 9.08 9.22
C SER A 133 0.73 8.16 10.42
N PRO A 134 1.28 8.58 11.58
CA PRO A 134 1.37 7.75 12.77
C PRO A 134 0.04 7.09 13.17
N LEU A 135 -1.09 7.76 12.90
CA LEU A 135 -2.43 7.21 13.15
C LEU A 135 -2.70 5.92 12.38
N SER A 136 -2.15 5.73 11.18
CA SER A 136 -2.38 4.51 10.40
C SER A 136 -1.85 3.25 11.08
N LEU A 137 -0.87 3.38 11.99
CA LEU A 137 -0.38 2.28 12.82
C LEU A 137 -1.49 1.66 13.69
N LEU A 138 -2.52 2.44 14.05
CA LEU A 138 -3.68 1.95 14.78
C LEU A 138 -4.51 0.97 13.96
N GLY A 139 -4.56 1.17 12.63
CA GLY A 139 -5.20 0.24 11.70
C GLY A 139 -4.43 -1.07 11.60
N THR A 140 -3.10 -0.98 11.50
CA THR A 140 -2.22 -2.16 11.52
C THR A 140 -2.36 -2.94 12.84
N ALA A 141 -2.34 -2.24 13.97
CA ALA A 141 -2.53 -2.83 15.29
C ALA A 141 -3.91 -3.50 15.42
N TYR A 142 -4.96 -2.89 14.87
CA TYR A 142 -6.30 -3.47 14.84
C TYR A 142 -6.35 -4.80 14.08
N VAL A 143 -5.72 -4.90 12.91
CA VAL A 143 -5.69 -6.16 12.14
C VAL A 143 -4.95 -7.26 12.90
N LEU A 144 -3.78 -6.94 13.47
CA LEU A 144 -3.02 -7.90 14.29
C LEU A 144 -3.78 -8.27 15.56
N ALA A 145 -4.58 -7.36 16.11
CA ALA A 145 -5.44 -7.59 17.27
C ALA A 145 -6.63 -8.52 16.95
N ILE A 146 -7.35 -8.32 15.83
CA ILE A 146 -8.45 -9.21 15.45
C ILE A 146 -7.96 -10.63 15.17
N TRP A 147 -6.73 -10.77 14.66
CA TRP A 147 -6.15 -12.08 14.45
C TRP A 147 -6.09 -12.90 15.75
N ASN A 148 -6.05 -12.21 16.90
CA ASN A 148 -6.14 -12.84 18.22
C ASN A 148 -7.57 -13.26 18.63
N MET A 149 -8.61 -12.97 17.83
CA MET A 149 -10.00 -13.36 18.10
C MET A 149 -10.31 -14.67 17.39
N GLY A 150 -10.65 -15.71 18.16
CA GLY A 150 -10.91 -17.06 17.62
C GLY A 150 -9.68 -17.96 17.56
N GLY A 151 -8.62 -17.62 18.30
CA GLY A 151 -7.37 -18.36 18.33
C GLY A 151 -7.49 -19.79 18.86
N GLU A 152 -8.41 -20.08 19.78
CA GLU A 152 -8.58 -21.43 20.34
C GLU A 152 -8.81 -22.49 19.27
N GLY A 153 -9.68 -22.19 18.30
CA GLY A 153 -9.96 -23.10 17.19
C GLY A 153 -8.70 -23.32 16.36
N LEU A 154 -8.07 -22.24 15.90
CA LEU A 154 -6.86 -22.33 15.08
C LEU A 154 -5.69 -23.00 15.82
N PHE A 155 -5.52 -22.73 17.12
CA PHE A 155 -4.53 -23.37 17.97
C PHE A 155 -4.72 -24.88 18.01
N ASN A 156 -5.95 -25.34 18.27
CA ASN A 156 -6.27 -26.77 18.35
C ASN A 156 -6.07 -27.47 17.00
N GLU A 157 -6.49 -26.84 15.91
CA GLU A 157 -6.33 -27.38 14.55
C GLU A 157 -4.85 -27.46 14.14
N LEU A 158 -4.05 -26.43 14.44
CA LEU A 158 -2.61 -26.44 14.16
C LEU A 158 -1.85 -27.42 15.05
N ALA A 159 -2.21 -27.55 16.34
CA ALA A 159 -1.62 -28.55 17.21
C ALA A 159 -1.82 -29.97 16.66
N GLN A 160 -3.00 -30.25 16.11
CA GLN A 160 -3.30 -31.52 15.45
C GLN A 160 -2.53 -31.68 14.14
N ALA A 161 -2.55 -30.68 13.26
CA ALA A 161 -1.85 -30.71 11.97
C ALA A 161 -0.34 -30.92 12.13
N LEU A 162 0.27 -30.25 13.11
CA LEU A 162 1.70 -30.31 13.39
C LEU A 162 2.10 -31.44 14.35
N ARG A 163 1.12 -32.19 14.86
CA ARG A 163 1.30 -33.28 15.84
C ARG A 163 2.05 -32.85 17.10
N LEU A 164 1.77 -31.64 17.58
CA LEU A 164 2.38 -31.06 18.77
C LEU A 164 1.63 -31.50 20.03
N GLN A 165 2.37 -31.67 21.13
CA GLN A 165 1.79 -31.93 22.44
C GLN A 165 1.87 -30.66 23.30
N GLY A 166 0.71 -30.11 23.67
CA GLY A 166 0.63 -28.88 24.47
C GLY A 166 0.92 -27.61 23.67
N ALA A 167 1.35 -26.55 24.37
CA ALA A 167 1.55 -25.22 23.79
C ALA A 167 2.97 -24.98 23.23
N GLN A 168 3.89 -25.95 23.34
CA GLN A 168 5.25 -25.77 22.86
C GLN A 168 5.26 -25.65 21.32
N GLY A 169 5.77 -24.53 20.81
CA GLY A 169 5.72 -24.20 19.39
C GLY A 169 4.45 -23.45 18.96
N LEU A 170 3.49 -23.22 19.86
CA LEU A 170 2.23 -22.52 19.59
C LEU A 170 1.95 -21.42 20.63
N SER A 171 2.97 -20.92 21.33
CA SER A 171 2.88 -19.87 22.36
C SER A 171 2.27 -18.58 21.81
N TYR A 172 2.57 -18.25 20.56
CA TYR A 172 1.98 -17.12 19.84
C TYR A 172 0.45 -17.26 19.76
N LEU A 173 -0.04 -18.40 19.26
CA LEU A 173 -1.47 -18.66 19.11
C LEU A 173 -2.17 -18.89 20.45
N ALA A 174 -1.52 -19.55 21.41
CA ALA A 174 -2.04 -19.74 22.76
C ALA A 174 -2.30 -18.41 23.49
N SER A 175 -1.61 -17.34 23.09
CA SER A 175 -1.85 -16.01 23.64
C SER A 175 -3.18 -15.39 23.19
N PHE A 176 -3.87 -15.96 22.20
CA PHE A 176 -5.04 -15.35 21.58
C PHE A 176 -6.26 -15.37 22.50
N ASP A 177 -6.52 -16.48 23.20
CA ASP A 177 -7.74 -16.62 24.02
C ASP A 177 -7.65 -15.85 25.33
N SER A 178 -6.49 -15.93 25.98
CA SER A 178 -6.21 -15.13 27.18
C SER A 178 -6.21 -13.63 26.86
N TRP A 179 -5.85 -13.25 25.63
CA TRP A 179 -5.83 -11.85 25.21
C TRP A 179 -7.21 -11.33 24.80
N GLY A 180 -7.86 -11.98 23.84
CA GLY A 180 -9.07 -11.50 23.19
C GLY A 180 -10.21 -11.28 24.18
N ALA A 181 -10.47 -12.25 25.06
CA ALA A 181 -11.52 -12.13 26.06
C ALA A 181 -11.23 -11.03 27.10
N ALA A 182 -9.96 -10.87 27.52
CA ALA A 182 -9.61 -9.98 28.62
C ALA A 182 -9.31 -8.53 28.19
N HIS A 183 -8.82 -8.31 26.96
CA HIS A 183 -8.25 -7.02 26.55
C HIS A 183 -8.92 -6.40 25.33
N TRP A 184 -9.72 -7.15 24.56
CA TRP A 184 -10.37 -6.61 23.36
C TRP A 184 -11.26 -5.41 23.68
N HIS A 185 -12.09 -5.51 24.72
CA HIS A 185 -12.99 -4.41 25.10
C HIS A 185 -12.23 -3.13 25.46
N GLN A 186 -11.07 -3.25 26.11
CA GLN A 186 -10.22 -2.10 26.44
C GLN A 186 -9.60 -1.50 25.17
N PHE A 187 -9.04 -2.33 24.29
CA PHE A 187 -8.44 -1.89 23.03
C PHE A 187 -9.47 -1.23 22.10
N ALA A 188 -10.61 -1.88 21.88
CA ALA A 188 -11.72 -1.37 21.07
C ALA A 188 -12.32 -0.09 21.68
N GLY A 189 -12.48 -0.05 23.00
CA GLY A 189 -12.93 1.14 23.73
C GLY A 189 -11.98 2.32 23.54
N ALA A 190 -10.67 2.09 23.66
CA ALA A 190 -9.66 3.12 23.43
C ALA A 190 -9.71 3.66 22.00
N LEU A 191 -9.77 2.78 20.98
CA LEU A 191 -9.93 3.18 19.57
C LEU A 191 -11.20 4.01 19.33
N ASN A 192 -12.34 3.57 19.87
CA ASN A 192 -13.62 4.24 19.67
C ASN A 192 -13.75 5.57 20.44
N SER A 193 -12.92 5.78 21.45
CA SER A 193 -12.89 7.03 22.23
C SER A 193 -12.09 8.16 21.57
N LEU A 194 -11.33 7.86 20.51
CA LEU A 194 -10.52 8.86 19.82
C LEU A 194 -11.40 9.90 19.10
N ASN A 195 -11.11 11.18 19.35
CA ASN A 195 -11.78 12.29 18.66
C ASN A 195 -11.10 12.56 17.31
N LEU A 196 -11.51 11.83 16.27
CA LEU A 196 -10.88 11.85 14.95
C LEU A 196 -11.78 12.49 13.89
N ASP A 197 -11.19 13.33 13.05
CA ASP A 197 -11.82 13.82 11.82
C ASP A 197 -11.89 12.73 10.73
N SER A 198 -12.53 13.04 9.61
CA SER A 198 -12.71 12.09 8.50
C SER A 198 -11.39 11.67 7.82
N ILE A 199 -10.41 12.58 7.73
CA ILE A 199 -9.11 12.31 7.09
C ILE A 199 -8.28 11.39 7.99
N GLN A 200 -8.25 11.69 9.29
CA GLN A 200 -7.61 10.86 10.30
C GLN A 200 -8.18 9.44 10.32
N ARG A 201 -9.51 9.30 10.30
CA ARG A 201 -10.17 7.97 10.20
C ARG A 201 -9.77 7.24 8.92
N GLN A 202 -9.68 7.94 7.79
CA GLN A 202 -9.27 7.34 6.53
C GLN A 202 -7.83 6.81 6.58
N HIS A 203 -6.91 7.50 7.25
CA HIS A 203 -5.54 7.00 7.44
C HIS A 203 -5.50 5.71 8.27
N ILE A 204 -6.34 5.59 9.31
CA ILE A 204 -6.45 4.36 10.10
C ILE A 204 -6.99 3.21 9.24
N LEU A 205 -8.06 3.46 8.47
CA LEU A 205 -8.64 2.44 7.58
C LEU A 205 -7.64 1.96 6.52
N LEU A 206 -6.81 2.87 5.99
CA LEU A 206 -5.76 2.54 5.03
C LEU A 206 -4.69 1.64 5.65
N GLY A 207 -4.20 1.96 6.85
CA GLY A 207 -3.21 1.12 7.54
C GLY A 207 -3.74 -0.27 7.92
N ALA A 208 -5.06 -0.41 8.16
CA ALA A 208 -5.69 -1.70 8.35
C ALA A 208 -5.78 -2.50 7.04
N ASP A 209 -6.17 -1.86 5.94
CA ASP A 209 -6.24 -2.50 4.63
C ASP A 209 -4.87 -3.03 4.16
N GLU A 210 -3.82 -2.23 4.29
CA GLU A 210 -2.45 -2.64 3.96
C GLU A 210 -1.97 -3.80 4.82
N ALA A 211 -2.26 -3.76 6.12
CA ALA A 211 -1.88 -4.83 7.03
C ALA A 211 -2.60 -6.14 6.69
N VAL A 212 -3.91 -6.12 6.40
CA VAL A 212 -4.65 -7.34 6.07
C VAL A 212 -4.20 -7.90 4.73
N GLN A 213 -3.95 -7.07 3.71
CA GLN A 213 -3.40 -7.52 2.44
C GLN A 213 -1.99 -8.10 2.60
N GLY A 214 -1.12 -7.41 3.34
CA GLY A 214 0.23 -7.88 3.66
C GLY A 214 0.24 -9.24 4.35
N ILE A 215 -0.63 -9.43 5.35
CA ILE A 215 -0.77 -10.71 6.07
C ILE A 215 -1.38 -11.79 5.17
N THR A 216 -2.40 -11.46 4.36
CA THR A 216 -3.03 -12.40 3.41
C THR A 216 -1.99 -12.96 2.45
N GLN A 217 -1.20 -12.08 1.83
CA GLN A 217 -0.16 -12.47 0.89
C GLN A 217 0.97 -13.24 1.57
N LEU A 218 1.33 -12.87 2.81
CA LEU A 218 2.29 -13.65 3.59
C LEU A 218 1.78 -15.09 3.78
N ILE A 219 0.51 -15.28 4.14
CA ILE A 219 -0.06 -16.61 4.36
C ILE A 219 -0.11 -17.42 3.05
N ASP A 220 -0.44 -16.77 1.94
CA ASP A 220 -0.42 -17.41 0.61
C ASP A 220 0.98 -17.87 0.22
N LEU A 221 2.02 -17.14 0.63
CA LEU A 221 3.42 -17.48 0.36
C LEU A 221 3.97 -18.63 1.22
N VAL A 222 3.35 -18.94 2.36
CA VAL A 222 3.83 -20.01 3.24
C VAL A 222 3.24 -21.37 2.89
N TYR A 223 2.23 -21.45 2.02
CA TYR A 223 1.74 -22.74 1.52
C TYR A 223 0.99 -22.65 0.16
N PRO A 224 1.34 -23.50 -0.83
CA PRO A 224 2.44 -24.45 -0.79
C PRO A 224 3.79 -23.72 -0.87
N LEU A 225 4.78 -24.20 -0.10
CA LEU A 225 6.13 -23.62 -0.17
C LEU A 225 6.70 -23.83 -1.58
N SER A 226 7.17 -22.73 -2.17
CA SER A 226 7.82 -22.72 -3.46
C SER A 226 9.26 -22.28 -3.32
N ASP A 227 10.16 -23.07 -3.89
CA ASP A 227 11.57 -22.69 -4.02
C ASP A 227 11.78 -21.59 -5.07
N SER A 228 10.74 -21.26 -5.86
CA SER A 228 10.78 -20.22 -6.88
C SER A 228 10.18 -18.91 -6.34
N PRO A 229 11.02 -17.92 -5.98
CA PRO A 229 10.53 -16.71 -5.33
C PRO A 229 9.60 -15.87 -6.22
N THR A 230 9.67 -16.02 -7.54
CA THR A 230 8.96 -15.21 -8.54
C THR A 230 7.54 -15.67 -8.87
N SER A 231 7.17 -16.90 -8.48
CA SER A 231 5.90 -17.52 -8.91
C SER A 231 4.65 -17.02 -8.17
N TYR A 232 4.80 -16.35 -7.03
CA TYR A 232 3.71 -15.99 -6.12
C TYR A 232 3.57 -14.50 -5.80
N ILE A 233 4.39 -13.65 -6.41
CA ILE A 233 4.11 -12.22 -6.37
C ILE A 233 2.82 -11.97 -7.15
N PRO A 234 1.87 -11.18 -6.61
CA PRO A 234 0.56 -10.96 -7.20
C PRO A 234 0.61 -10.85 -8.72
N ARG A 235 -0.26 -11.60 -9.40
CA ARG A 235 -0.50 -11.57 -10.86
C ARG A 235 -0.85 -10.19 -11.42
N GLU A 236 -0.94 -9.15 -10.59
CA GLU A 236 -1.09 -7.76 -11.02
C GLU A 236 0.25 -7.12 -11.44
N ILE A 237 1.38 -7.76 -11.13
CA ILE A 237 2.74 -7.34 -11.52
C ILE A 237 3.13 -8.13 -12.78
N THR A 238 2.40 -7.93 -13.87
CA THR A 238 2.69 -8.63 -15.11
C THR A 238 3.48 -7.69 -16.02
N LEU A 239 4.77 -7.98 -16.24
CA LEU A 239 5.57 -7.34 -17.28
C LEU A 239 4.94 -7.55 -18.67
N ARG A 240 5.35 -6.81 -19.70
CA ARG A 240 4.85 -7.02 -21.07
C ARG A 240 4.90 -8.49 -21.51
N ASP A 241 5.92 -9.24 -21.06
CA ASP A 241 6.14 -10.65 -21.37
C ASP A 241 5.58 -11.64 -20.34
N GLY A 242 4.91 -11.17 -19.29
CA GLY A 242 4.35 -12.03 -18.25
C GLY A 242 5.27 -12.33 -17.08
N SER A 243 6.53 -11.90 -17.11
CA SER A 243 7.51 -12.22 -16.05
C SER A 243 7.38 -11.32 -14.82
N VAL A 244 8.01 -11.73 -13.71
CA VAL A 244 8.23 -10.92 -12.49
C VAL A 244 9.70 -11.09 -12.09
N THR A 245 10.44 -9.99 -11.92
CA THR A 245 11.81 -10.03 -11.35
C THR A 245 11.80 -9.28 -10.03
N ILE A 246 11.97 -9.99 -8.92
CA ILE A 246 11.99 -9.38 -7.59
C ILE A 246 13.42 -9.05 -7.20
N PRO A 247 13.69 -7.83 -6.72
CA PRO A 247 14.97 -7.53 -6.09
C PRO A 247 15.26 -8.51 -4.95
N HIS A 248 16.47 -9.08 -4.96
CA HIS A 248 16.96 -9.91 -3.86
C HIS A 248 17.71 -9.10 -2.78
N ASP A 249 18.07 -7.85 -3.09
CA ASP A 249 18.76 -6.94 -2.16
C ASP A 249 17.75 -6.04 -1.43
N MET A 250 17.69 -6.16 -0.11
CA MET A 250 16.79 -5.35 0.71
C MET A 250 17.08 -3.85 0.66
N ARG A 251 18.31 -3.44 0.32
CA ARG A 251 18.64 -2.02 0.10
C ARG A 251 17.91 -1.47 -1.13
N GLU A 252 17.77 -2.29 -2.18
CA GLU A 252 17.01 -1.98 -3.40
C GLU A 252 15.52 -1.83 -3.07
N VAL A 253 14.95 -2.80 -2.35
CA VAL A 253 13.54 -2.78 -1.94
C VAL A 253 13.22 -1.55 -1.11
N ARG A 254 14.06 -1.23 -0.12
CA ARG A 254 13.88 -0.02 0.71
C ARG A 254 13.99 1.26 -0.13
N ALA A 255 14.90 1.30 -1.10
CA ALA A 255 15.01 2.43 -2.02
C ALA A 255 13.74 2.60 -2.87
N MET A 256 13.19 1.50 -3.41
CA MET A 256 11.93 1.54 -4.16
C MET A 256 10.76 2.04 -3.31
N LEU A 257 10.64 1.54 -2.07
CA LEU A 257 9.58 1.98 -1.16
C LEU A 257 9.73 3.46 -0.77
N ARG A 258 10.95 3.95 -0.54
CA ARG A 258 11.20 5.39 -0.32
C ARG A 258 10.90 6.23 -1.57
N ALA A 259 11.23 5.75 -2.76
CA ALA A 259 10.93 6.45 -4.00
C ALA A 259 9.41 6.55 -4.22
N GLY A 260 8.68 5.45 -3.99
CA GLY A 260 7.22 5.42 -3.99
C GLY A 260 6.68 6.43 -2.98
N ASP A 261 7.21 6.44 -1.77
CA ASP A 261 6.86 7.38 -0.71
C ASP A 261 6.98 8.85 -1.14
N ARG A 262 8.14 9.22 -1.70
CA ARG A 262 8.42 10.56 -2.23
C ARG A 262 7.46 10.91 -3.38
N TYR A 263 7.20 9.95 -4.25
CA TYR A 263 6.30 10.10 -5.39
C TYR A 263 4.86 10.43 -4.97
N TRP A 264 4.33 9.81 -3.91
CA TRP A 264 3.00 10.16 -3.39
C TRP A 264 2.90 11.57 -2.83
N ARG A 265 3.96 12.01 -2.14
CA ARG A 265 3.99 13.38 -1.61
C ARG A 265 3.99 14.38 -2.77
N LEU A 266 4.61 14.01 -3.88
CA LEU A 266 4.61 14.81 -5.10
C LEU A 266 3.26 14.75 -5.83
N PHE A 267 2.59 13.59 -5.88
CA PHE A 267 1.31 13.43 -6.58
C PHE A 267 0.20 12.77 -5.73
N PRO A 268 -0.36 13.46 -4.72
CA PRO A 268 -1.47 12.93 -3.91
C PRO A 268 -2.71 12.55 -4.73
N TYR A 269 -2.83 13.10 -5.94
CA TYR A 269 -3.84 12.73 -6.93
C TYR A 269 -3.98 11.22 -7.12
N VAL A 270 -2.86 10.50 -7.21
CA VAL A 270 -2.90 9.06 -7.48
C VAL A 270 -3.62 8.34 -6.34
N GLU A 271 -3.47 8.82 -5.09
CA GLU A 271 -3.92 8.12 -3.89
C GLU A 271 -5.41 8.34 -3.77
N LEU A 272 -5.81 9.60 -3.95
CA LEU A 272 -7.19 10.03 -3.94
C LEU A 272 -8.00 9.41 -5.08
N ARG A 273 -7.38 9.18 -6.25
CA ARG A 273 -8.07 8.62 -7.42
C ARG A 273 -8.20 7.11 -7.38
N TYR A 274 -7.09 6.40 -7.17
CA TYR A 274 -7.05 4.94 -7.30
C TYR A 274 -7.17 4.22 -5.95
N GLY A 275 -7.08 4.96 -4.83
CA GLY A 275 -7.24 4.45 -3.48
C GLY A 275 -6.36 3.23 -3.24
N ARG A 276 -6.97 2.20 -2.64
CA ARG A 276 -6.34 0.90 -2.35
C ARG A 276 -5.66 0.25 -3.55
N LYS A 277 -6.26 0.35 -4.75
CA LYS A 277 -5.67 -0.22 -5.97
C LYS A 277 -4.43 0.56 -6.44
N GLY A 278 -4.38 1.86 -6.15
CA GLY A 278 -3.22 2.72 -6.43
C GLY A 278 -1.95 2.28 -5.70
N HIS A 279 -2.08 1.77 -4.49
CA HIS A 279 -0.96 1.29 -3.67
C HIS A 279 -0.33 -0.01 -4.20
N GLY A 280 -1.14 -0.92 -4.74
CA GLY A 280 -0.64 -2.14 -5.40
C GLY A 280 0.23 -1.84 -6.64
N PHE A 281 -0.01 -0.71 -7.32
CA PHE A 281 0.80 -0.28 -8.46
C PHE A 281 2.22 0.17 -8.07
N GLU A 282 2.49 0.62 -6.84
CA GLU A 282 3.82 1.12 -6.44
C GLU A 282 4.88 0.03 -6.45
N TRP A 283 4.50 -1.12 -5.91
CA TRP A 283 5.41 -2.25 -5.81
C TRP A 283 5.59 -2.90 -7.17
N GLY A 284 4.49 -3.02 -7.93
CA GLY A 284 4.52 -3.49 -9.31
C GLY A 284 5.40 -2.61 -10.20
N ASP A 285 5.14 -1.31 -10.25
CA ASP A 285 5.87 -0.39 -11.11
C ASP A 285 7.31 -0.20 -10.63
N GLY A 286 7.56 -0.16 -9.30
CA GLY A 286 8.93 -0.16 -8.77
C GLY A 286 9.71 -1.39 -9.24
N ILE A 287 9.08 -2.57 -9.21
CA ILE A 287 9.66 -3.84 -9.71
C ILE A 287 9.89 -3.80 -11.22
N VAL A 288 8.91 -3.34 -12.00
CA VAL A 288 9.05 -3.16 -13.46
C VAL A 288 10.22 -2.24 -13.77
N MET A 289 10.34 -1.15 -13.02
CA MET A 289 11.41 -0.18 -13.21
C MET A 289 12.77 -0.74 -12.76
N ALA A 290 12.85 -1.50 -11.66
CA ALA A 290 14.06 -2.20 -11.26
C ALA A 290 14.54 -3.20 -12.33
N ARG A 291 13.62 -3.84 -13.07
CA ARG A 291 13.99 -4.68 -14.23
C ARG A 291 14.64 -3.89 -15.36
N LEU A 292 14.35 -2.59 -15.52
CA LEU A 292 15.02 -1.77 -16.55
C LEU A 292 16.55 -1.79 -16.38
N ALA A 293 17.03 -1.95 -15.14
CA ALA A 293 18.46 -2.09 -14.83
C ALA A 293 19.06 -3.44 -15.25
N ALA A 294 18.23 -4.44 -15.56
CA ALA A 294 18.62 -5.82 -15.87
C ALA A 294 18.38 -6.22 -17.33
N VAL A 295 17.87 -5.32 -18.18
CA VAL A 295 17.57 -5.57 -19.60
C VAL A 295 18.40 -4.66 -20.51
N SER A 296 18.39 -4.93 -21.81
CA SER A 296 19.03 -4.05 -22.79
C SER A 296 18.34 -2.69 -22.84
N ALA A 297 19.05 -1.65 -23.30
CA ALA A 297 18.50 -0.30 -23.44
C ALA A 297 17.23 -0.28 -24.32
N ASP A 298 17.21 -1.05 -25.41
CA ASP A 298 16.04 -1.16 -26.29
C ASP A 298 14.84 -1.79 -25.56
N ALA A 299 15.05 -2.88 -24.82
CA ALA A 299 14.00 -3.50 -24.03
C ALA A 299 13.49 -2.58 -22.91
N ALA A 300 14.39 -1.83 -22.27
CA ALA A 300 14.02 -0.84 -21.27
C ALA A 300 13.18 0.29 -21.86
N ASN A 301 13.52 0.75 -23.07
CA ASN A 301 12.75 1.76 -23.80
C ASN A 301 11.35 1.25 -24.13
N GLU A 302 11.24 0.05 -24.70
CA GLU A 302 9.95 -0.57 -25.04
C GLU A 302 9.04 -0.77 -23.81
N GLU A 303 9.59 -1.23 -22.69
CA GLU A 303 8.84 -1.44 -21.46
C GLU A 303 8.34 -0.11 -20.87
N THR A 304 9.20 0.91 -20.89
CA THR A 304 8.83 2.26 -20.44
C THR A 304 7.72 2.83 -21.32
N ASP A 305 7.82 2.72 -22.65
CA ASP A 305 6.81 3.23 -23.58
C ASP A 305 5.46 2.53 -23.40
N TRP A 306 5.48 1.20 -23.23
CA TRP A 306 4.28 0.42 -22.93
C TRP A 306 3.65 0.86 -21.60
N THR A 307 4.45 0.98 -20.55
CA THR A 307 3.99 1.40 -19.21
C THR A 307 3.32 2.77 -19.27
N VAL A 308 3.97 3.75 -19.89
CA VAL A 308 3.43 5.13 -19.99
C VAL A 308 2.15 5.17 -20.81
N ARG A 309 2.04 4.38 -21.91
CA ARG A 309 0.78 4.27 -22.67
C ARG A 309 -0.35 3.70 -21.82
N MET A 310 -0.04 2.64 -21.07
CA MET A 310 -0.99 1.88 -20.27
C MET A 310 -1.54 2.70 -19.09
N ILE A 311 -0.68 3.43 -18.37
CA ILE A 311 -1.12 4.30 -17.26
C ILE A 311 -1.65 5.66 -17.77
N GLY A 312 -1.14 6.15 -18.90
CA GLY A 312 -1.62 7.34 -19.61
C GLY A 312 -3.10 7.24 -19.95
N ALA A 313 -3.52 6.14 -20.58
CA ALA A 313 -4.93 5.87 -20.88
C ALA A 313 -5.83 5.80 -19.62
N ARG A 314 -5.23 5.59 -18.43
CA ARG A 314 -5.94 5.59 -17.14
C ARG A 314 -5.94 6.95 -16.45
N GLY A 315 -5.35 7.99 -17.04
CA GLY A 315 -5.33 9.35 -16.51
C GLY A 315 -4.10 9.68 -15.67
N ILE A 316 -3.01 8.94 -15.82
CA ILE A 316 -1.69 9.27 -15.24
C ILE A 316 -0.79 9.77 -16.39
N PRO A 317 -0.61 11.09 -16.57
CA PRO A 317 0.13 11.67 -17.68
C PRO A 317 1.63 11.38 -17.57
N MET A 318 2.35 11.43 -18.70
CA MET A 318 3.77 11.10 -18.83
C MET A 318 4.70 11.78 -17.82
N TRP A 319 4.36 12.99 -17.35
CA TRP A 319 5.16 13.70 -16.35
C TRP A 319 5.27 12.93 -15.01
N SER A 320 4.24 12.17 -14.66
CA SER A 320 4.21 11.35 -13.46
C SER A 320 5.25 10.21 -13.46
N PRO A 321 5.26 9.27 -14.43
CA PRO A 321 6.28 8.23 -14.51
C PRO A 321 7.68 8.82 -14.76
N GLU A 322 7.81 9.95 -15.47
CA GLU A 322 9.08 10.68 -15.58
C GLU A 322 9.66 11.01 -14.19
N CYS A 323 8.86 11.65 -13.33
CA CYS A 323 9.28 11.98 -11.98
C CYS A 323 9.54 10.72 -11.14
N TYR A 324 8.69 9.71 -11.25
CA TYR A 324 8.85 8.48 -10.45
C TYR A 324 10.16 7.76 -10.78
N MET A 325 10.52 7.64 -12.05
CA MET A 325 11.78 7.02 -12.48
C MET A 325 13.01 7.78 -11.97
N LEU A 326 12.95 9.12 -11.92
CA LEU A 326 14.02 9.94 -11.31
C LEU A 326 14.15 9.67 -9.81
N LEU A 327 13.04 9.70 -9.08
CA LEU A 327 13.03 9.42 -7.63
C LEU A 327 13.56 8.02 -7.33
N LEU A 328 13.18 7.05 -8.16
CA LEU A 328 13.65 5.67 -8.04
C LEU A 328 15.15 5.57 -8.30
N TYR A 329 15.66 6.20 -9.36
CA TYR A 329 17.09 6.24 -9.65
C TYR A 329 17.87 6.88 -8.50
N GLU A 330 17.44 8.04 -8.00
CA GLU A 330 18.08 8.75 -6.89
C GLU A 330 18.18 7.87 -5.64
N ASP A 331 17.05 7.32 -5.20
CA ASP A 331 17.02 6.52 -3.97
C ASP A 331 17.77 5.19 -4.13
N ALA A 332 17.73 4.59 -5.32
CA ALA A 332 18.42 3.33 -5.62
C ALA A 332 19.94 3.54 -5.69
N VAL A 333 20.43 4.59 -6.37
CA VAL A 333 21.87 4.92 -6.42
C VAL A 333 22.39 5.31 -5.05
N GLN A 334 21.61 6.01 -4.23
CA GLN A 334 22.00 6.32 -2.85
C GLN A 334 22.12 5.05 -1.99
N ALA A 335 21.23 4.08 -2.17
CA ALA A 335 21.24 2.82 -1.42
C ALA A 335 22.29 1.82 -1.93
N LEU A 336 22.60 1.88 -3.22
CA LEU A 336 23.43 0.93 -3.98
C LEU A 336 24.41 1.67 -4.89
N PRO A 337 25.34 2.47 -4.34
CA PRO A 337 26.29 3.25 -5.15
C PRO A 337 27.13 2.36 -6.07
N GLU A 338 27.43 1.12 -5.65
CA GLU A 338 28.16 0.13 -6.44
C GLU A 338 27.40 -0.33 -7.71
N ARG A 339 26.09 -0.12 -7.76
CA ARG A 339 25.22 -0.48 -8.90
C ARG A 339 24.81 0.72 -9.75
N ALA A 340 25.36 1.92 -9.50
CA ALA A 340 24.92 3.14 -10.17
C ALA A 340 24.90 3.07 -11.70
N GLU A 341 25.92 2.42 -12.30
CA GLU A 341 25.99 2.20 -13.74
C GLU A 341 24.88 1.26 -14.24
N SER A 342 24.63 0.16 -13.54
CA SER A 342 23.55 -0.77 -13.90
C SER A 342 22.17 -0.15 -13.75
N LEU A 343 22.01 0.82 -12.84
CA LEU A 343 20.76 1.54 -12.61
C LEU A 343 20.55 2.70 -13.59
N ARG A 344 21.54 3.06 -14.40
CA ARG A 344 21.46 4.19 -15.34
C ARG A 344 20.28 4.13 -16.33
N PRO A 345 19.78 2.96 -16.80
CA PRO A 345 18.58 2.89 -17.63
C PRO A 345 17.33 3.54 -17.01
N LEU A 346 17.21 3.58 -15.68
CA LEU A 346 16.14 4.32 -14.99
C LEU A 346 16.21 5.82 -15.27
N TYR A 347 17.41 6.39 -15.10
CA TYR A 347 17.66 7.80 -15.34
C TYR A 347 17.51 8.15 -16.82
N GLU A 348 18.06 7.32 -17.71
CA GLU A 348 17.93 7.50 -19.16
C GLU A 348 16.47 7.41 -19.62
N GLY A 349 15.70 6.48 -19.07
CA GLY A 349 14.27 6.38 -19.33
C GLY A 349 13.51 7.62 -18.88
N ALA A 350 13.81 8.15 -17.69
CA ALA A 350 13.22 9.39 -17.22
C ALA A 350 13.57 10.59 -18.11
N LEU A 351 14.86 10.74 -18.49
CA LEU A 351 15.29 11.78 -19.42
C LEU A 351 14.60 11.67 -20.78
N ARG A 352 14.40 10.44 -21.29
CA ARG A 352 13.69 10.21 -22.54
C ARG A 352 12.25 10.70 -22.45
N LEU A 353 11.54 10.38 -21.37
CA LEU A 353 10.16 10.87 -21.14
C LEU A 353 10.13 12.40 -21.01
N ALA A 354 11.07 12.98 -20.27
CA ALA A 354 11.20 14.43 -20.14
C ALA A 354 11.41 15.10 -21.50
N ASN A 355 12.33 14.56 -22.32
CA ASN A 355 12.59 15.06 -23.66
C ASN A 355 11.36 14.91 -24.58
N TRP A 356 10.66 13.78 -24.47
CA TRP A 356 9.45 13.53 -25.25
C TRP A 356 8.34 14.54 -24.89
N ARG A 357 8.09 14.77 -23.60
CA ARG A 357 7.18 15.81 -23.12
C ARG A 357 7.59 17.21 -23.61
N ARG A 358 8.88 17.54 -23.51
CA ARG A 358 9.44 18.85 -23.90
C ARG A 358 9.33 19.15 -25.41
N THR A 359 9.02 18.16 -26.26
CA THR A 359 8.70 18.43 -27.67
C THR A 359 7.43 19.28 -27.84
N VAL A 360 6.53 19.26 -26.85
CA VAL A 360 5.24 19.97 -26.89
C VAL A 360 4.98 20.82 -25.63
N LEU A 361 5.59 20.49 -24.49
CA LEU A 361 5.37 21.16 -23.20
C LEU A 361 6.69 21.40 -22.47
N SER A 362 7.14 22.66 -22.41
CA SER A 362 8.33 23.06 -21.66
C SER A 362 8.11 22.99 -20.13
N ASP A 363 9.20 22.94 -19.37
CA ASP A 363 9.14 22.90 -17.91
C ASP A 363 8.58 24.22 -17.32
N GLU A 364 8.90 25.35 -17.94
CA GLU A 364 8.40 26.67 -17.56
C GLU A 364 6.88 26.77 -17.78
N LEU A 365 6.40 26.25 -18.91
CA LEU A 365 4.97 26.26 -19.21
C LEU A 365 4.20 25.29 -18.29
N LEU A 366 4.79 24.14 -17.95
CA LEU A 366 4.24 23.21 -16.97
C LEU A 366 4.10 23.86 -15.60
N GLN A 367 5.16 24.51 -15.10
CA GLN A 367 5.14 25.23 -13.82
C GLN A 367 4.15 26.40 -13.84
N GLU A 368 4.03 27.09 -14.98
CA GLU A 368 3.09 28.19 -15.13
C GLU A 368 1.64 27.71 -15.04
N PHE A 369 1.28 26.59 -15.69
CA PHE A 369 -0.05 26.00 -15.55
C PHE A 369 -0.33 25.56 -14.12
N ASP A 370 0.66 24.98 -13.45
CA ASP A 370 0.54 24.59 -12.06
C ASP A 370 0.21 25.78 -11.16
N ARG A 371 1.02 26.84 -11.24
CA ARG A 371 0.84 28.08 -10.49
C ARG A 371 -0.51 28.75 -10.79
N ARG A 372 -0.93 28.79 -12.05
CA ARG A 372 -2.24 29.36 -12.43
C ARG A 372 -3.39 28.58 -11.82
N PHE A 373 -3.36 27.26 -11.89
CA PHE A 373 -4.40 26.42 -11.31
C PHE A 373 -4.44 26.59 -9.78
N ALA A 374 -3.29 26.53 -9.11
CA ALA A 374 -3.17 26.76 -7.67
C ALA A 374 -3.79 28.09 -7.23
N ASN A 375 -3.54 29.17 -7.99
CA ASN A 375 -4.13 30.48 -7.74
C ASN A 375 -5.66 30.52 -7.92
N ARG A 376 -6.22 29.72 -8.83
CA ARG A 376 -7.67 29.65 -9.08
C ARG A 376 -8.41 28.89 -7.98
N VAL A 377 -7.84 27.78 -7.50
CA VAL A 377 -8.49 26.92 -6.49
C VAL A 377 -8.21 27.35 -5.05
N GLY A 378 -7.17 28.16 -4.84
CA GLY A 378 -6.78 28.67 -3.54
C GLY A 378 -5.89 27.71 -2.73
N PRO A 379 -5.33 28.20 -1.61
CA PRO A 379 -4.28 27.50 -0.86
C PRO A 379 -4.76 26.19 -0.21
N GLU A 380 -6.02 26.11 0.22
CA GLU A 380 -6.59 24.89 0.82
C GLU A 380 -6.59 23.72 -0.15
N TRP A 381 -7.12 23.95 -1.36
CA TRP A 381 -7.18 22.92 -2.40
C TRP A 381 -5.80 22.58 -2.97
N ASN A 382 -4.93 23.59 -3.13
CA ASN A 382 -3.56 23.36 -3.57
C ASN A 382 -2.73 22.56 -2.54
N ALA A 383 -2.99 22.73 -1.24
CA ALA A 383 -2.33 21.92 -0.20
C ALA A 383 -2.79 20.46 -0.24
N ARG A 384 -4.08 20.21 -0.57
CA ARG A 384 -4.64 18.86 -0.66
C ARG A 384 -4.25 18.11 -1.95
N LEU A 385 -4.21 18.83 -3.06
CA LEU A 385 -3.92 18.31 -4.39
C LEU A 385 -2.96 19.27 -5.11
N PRO A 386 -1.66 19.24 -4.74
CA PRO A 386 -0.65 20.05 -5.42
C PRO A 386 -0.44 19.55 -6.85
N HIS A 387 0.21 20.37 -7.67
CA HIS A 387 0.68 20.00 -9.00
C HIS A 387 -0.40 19.70 -10.05
N VAL A 388 -1.69 19.92 -9.73
CA VAL A 388 -2.81 19.59 -10.63
C VAL A 388 -2.78 20.41 -11.92
N GLY A 389 -2.37 21.68 -11.89
CA GLY A 389 -2.27 22.46 -13.13
C GLY A 389 -1.20 21.93 -14.05
N GLY A 390 -0.05 21.52 -13.50
CA GLY A 390 0.99 20.82 -14.24
C GLY A 390 0.52 19.46 -14.78
N PHE A 391 -0.29 18.74 -13.99
CA PHE A 391 -0.89 17.46 -14.39
C PHE A 391 -1.88 17.60 -15.56
N ILE A 392 -2.68 18.68 -15.58
CA ILE A 392 -3.58 19.01 -16.69
C ILE A 392 -2.77 19.26 -17.96
N ALA A 393 -1.76 20.13 -17.89
CA ALA A 393 -0.89 20.42 -19.04
C ALA A 393 -0.18 19.15 -19.53
N ALA A 394 0.34 18.34 -18.61
CA ALA A 394 1.00 17.08 -18.93
C ALA A 394 0.05 16.07 -19.58
N ALA A 395 -1.24 16.03 -19.23
CA ALA A 395 -2.22 15.17 -19.90
C ALA A 395 -2.49 15.61 -21.34
N VAL A 396 -2.53 16.93 -21.61
CA VAL A 396 -2.61 17.45 -22.97
C VAL A 396 -1.37 17.07 -23.76
N ALA A 397 -0.17 17.27 -23.19
CA ALA A 397 1.08 16.86 -23.81
C ALA A 397 1.10 15.35 -24.11
N THR A 398 0.61 14.53 -23.17
CA THR A 398 0.52 13.06 -23.30
C THR A 398 -0.33 12.63 -24.51
N GLU A 399 -1.51 13.24 -24.71
CA GLU A 399 -2.31 12.96 -25.91
C GLU A 399 -1.67 13.52 -27.19
N ARG A 400 -1.04 14.70 -27.11
CA ARG A 400 -0.38 15.35 -28.25
C ARG A 400 0.75 14.50 -28.82
N VAL A 401 1.44 13.75 -27.96
CA VAL A 401 2.49 12.81 -28.36
C VAL A 401 1.99 11.40 -28.70
N GLY A 402 0.67 11.21 -28.79
CA GLY A 402 0.05 10.00 -29.32
C GLY A 402 -0.39 8.96 -28.28
N ILE A 403 -0.48 9.33 -26.99
CA ILE A 403 -1.01 8.46 -25.94
C ILE A 403 -2.47 8.84 -25.67
N GLU A 404 -3.39 8.10 -26.28
CA GLU A 404 -4.81 8.40 -26.28
C GLU A 404 -5.47 8.28 -24.88
N ARG A 405 -6.59 9.00 -24.71
CA ARG A 405 -7.52 8.93 -23.56
C ARG A 405 -7.01 9.50 -22.23
N ALA A 406 -5.81 10.08 -22.19
CA ALA A 406 -5.29 10.69 -20.98
C ALA A 406 -6.16 11.87 -20.50
N ILE A 407 -6.63 12.73 -21.41
CA ILE A 407 -7.50 13.88 -21.12
C ILE A 407 -8.89 13.39 -20.70
N GLU A 408 -9.50 12.49 -21.46
CA GLU A 408 -10.84 11.94 -21.17
C GLU A 408 -10.88 11.36 -19.75
N SER A 409 -9.91 10.52 -19.45
CA SER A 409 -9.83 9.82 -18.16
C SER A 409 -9.54 10.76 -17.01
N LEU A 410 -8.66 11.75 -17.17
CA LEU A 410 -8.40 12.77 -16.15
C LEU A 410 -9.63 13.65 -15.90
N THR A 411 -10.26 14.12 -16.98
CA THR A 411 -11.44 15.00 -16.94
C THR A 411 -12.58 14.36 -16.19
N LYS A 412 -12.91 13.09 -16.50
CA LYS A 412 -14.00 12.36 -15.83
C LYS A 412 -13.86 12.34 -14.31
N TRP A 413 -12.64 12.23 -13.78
CA TRP A 413 -12.41 12.19 -12.34
C TRP A 413 -12.36 13.59 -11.73
N MET A 414 -11.62 14.51 -12.35
CA MET A 414 -11.39 15.88 -11.84
C MET A 414 -12.62 16.78 -11.88
N THR A 415 -13.67 16.37 -12.59
CA THR A 415 -14.91 17.14 -12.77
C THR A 415 -16.13 16.52 -12.07
N ASP A 416 -15.92 15.48 -11.25
CA ASP A 416 -17.00 14.83 -10.48
C ASP A 416 -17.53 15.78 -9.39
N PRO A 417 -18.79 16.24 -9.48
CA PRO A 417 -19.37 17.19 -8.51
C PRO A 417 -19.59 16.59 -7.12
N GLN A 418 -19.50 15.26 -6.97
CA GLN A 418 -19.51 14.61 -5.65
C GLN A 418 -18.16 14.73 -4.92
N ARG A 419 -17.08 15.05 -5.64
CA ARG A 419 -15.71 15.13 -5.11
C ARG A 419 -15.20 16.55 -5.02
N PHE A 420 -15.56 17.38 -6.00
CA PHE A 420 -15.00 18.70 -6.19
C PHE A 420 -16.07 19.79 -6.20
N PRO A 421 -15.80 20.95 -5.59
CA PRO A 421 -16.72 22.08 -5.61
C PRO A 421 -16.79 22.71 -7.01
N PRO A 422 -17.86 23.48 -7.33
CA PRO A 422 -18.00 24.13 -8.63
C PRO A 422 -16.80 25.01 -9.03
N THR A 423 -16.18 25.71 -8.07
CA THR A 423 -15.01 26.56 -8.30
C THR A 423 -13.78 25.77 -8.77
N TRP A 424 -13.58 24.56 -8.24
CA TRP A 424 -12.53 23.65 -8.70
C TRP A 424 -12.80 23.18 -10.13
N ILE A 425 -14.03 22.78 -10.42
CA ILE A 425 -14.43 22.25 -11.74
C ILE A 425 -14.29 23.33 -12.81
N GLU A 426 -14.70 24.57 -12.50
CA GLU A 426 -14.50 25.72 -13.39
C GLU A 426 -13.01 26.00 -13.63
N ALA A 427 -12.20 25.99 -12.57
CA ALA A 427 -10.75 26.15 -12.68
C ALA A 427 -10.12 25.04 -13.55
N PHE A 428 -10.57 23.80 -13.41
CA PHE A 428 -10.11 22.66 -14.21
C PHE A 428 -10.42 22.86 -15.69
N HIS A 429 -11.69 23.16 -16.03
CA HIS A 429 -12.08 23.40 -17.42
C HIS A 429 -11.30 24.57 -18.04
N LYS A 430 -11.17 25.68 -17.30
CA LYS A 430 -10.41 26.84 -17.78
C LYS A 430 -8.94 26.51 -18.04
N THR A 431 -8.28 25.81 -17.12
CA THR A 431 -6.89 25.38 -17.31
C THR A 431 -6.76 24.39 -18.46
N MET A 432 -7.69 23.45 -18.62
CA MET A 432 -7.69 22.47 -19.71
C MET A 432 -7.82 23.15 -21.08
N GLU A 433 -8.74 24.10 -21.23
CA GLU A 433 -8.90 24.85 -22.48
C GLU A 433 -7.67 25.70 -22.81
N GLU A 434 -7.09 26.38 -21.81
CA GLU A 434 -5.84 27.13 -21.98
C GLU A 434 -4.65 26.23 -22.36
N ALA A 435 -4.57 25.03 -21.78
CA ALA A 435 -3.53 24.05 -22.09
C ALA A 435 -3.65 23.52 -23.52
N LYS A 436 -4.86 23.12 -23.97
CA LYS A 436 -5.12 22.69 -25.35
C LYS A 436 -4.84 23.77 -26.39
N ALA A 437 -4.97 25.04 -26.03
CA ALA A 437 -4.70 26.14 -26.94
C ALA A 437 -3.20 26.46 -27.09
N GLN A 438 -2.36 26.06 -26.13
CA GLN A 438 -0.93 26.44 -26.07
C GLN A 438 0.04 25.28 -26.32
N ILE A 439 -0.41 24.03 -26.22
CA ILE A 439 0.34 22.78 -26.40
C ILE A 439 -0.20 22.05 -27.64
#